data_AF-A0A354R9N1-F1
#
_entry.id   AF-A0A354R9N1-F1
#
_cell.length_a   1.000
_cell.length_b   1.000
_cell.length_c   1.000
_cell.angle_alpha   90.00
_cell.angle_beta   90.00
_cell.angle_gamma   90.00
#
_symmetry.space_group_name_H-M   'P 1'
#
loop_
_entity.id
_entity.type
_entity.pdbx_description
1 polymer ?
#
loop_
_entity_poly.entity_id
_entity_poly.type
_entity_poly.pdbx_seq_one_letter_code
_entity_poly.pdbx_strand_id
1 'polypeptide(L)' 'MSLAVGIVGLPNVGKSTLFNALTKKQQAAAENYPFCTIEPNTAVVEVNDPRLETLAKMVSPQQI' A
#
# COMPACT_ATOMS: atom_id res chain seq x y z
N MET A 1 8.97 -10.60 11.81
CA MET A 1 8.63 -9.17 11.86
C MET A 1 8.60 -8.66 10.43
N SER A 2 7.45 -8.19 9.96
CA SER A 2 7.35 -7.46 8.68
C SER A 2 7.73 -6.00 8.92
N LEU A 3 8.56 -5.44 8.02
CA LEU A 3 8.88 -4.01 8.03
C LEU A 3 7.71 -3.24 7.40
N ALA A 4 7.32 -2.11 8.00
CA ALA A 4 6.28 -1.23 7.48
C ALA A 4 6.80 0.21 7.35
N VAL A 5 6.23 0.96 6.42
CA VAL A 5 6.56 2.38 6.17
C VAL A 5 5.30 3.22 6.38
N GLY A 6 5.42 4.31 7.15
CA GLY A 6 4.34 5.25 7.41
C GLY A 6 4.38 6.47 6.48
N ILE A 7 3.23 6.88 5.96
CA ILE A 7 3.07 8.14 5.21
C ILE A 7 2.71 9.26 6.21
N VAL A 8 3.60 10.24 6.40
CA VAL A 8 3.44 11.33 7.37
C VAL A 8 3.43 12.70 6.69
N GLY A 9 2.78 13.69 7.30
CA GLY A 9 2.72 15.05 6.77
C GLY A 9 1.55 15.87 7.31
N LEU A 10 1.60 17.19 7.07
CA LEU A 10 0.63 18.18 7.56
C LEU A 10 -0.80 17.89 7.07
N PRO A 11 -1.84 18.48 7.71
CA PRO A 11 -3.21 18.37 7.22
C PRO A 11 -3.35 18.80 5.74
N ASN A 12 -4.23 18.13 4.99
CA ASN A 12 -4.58 18.45 3.60
C ASN A 12 -3.46 18.42 2.54
N VAL A 13 -2.28 17.86 2.83
CA VAL A 13 -1.17 17.71 1.84
C VAL A 13 -1.33 16.54 0.86
N GLY A 14 -2.52 15.93 0.79
CA GLY A 14 -2.79 14.83 -0.14
C GLY A 14 -2.36 13.43 0.32
N LYS A 15 -2.07 13.21 1.61
CA LYS A 15 -1.66 11.89 2.16
C LYS A 15 -2.64 10.76 1.80
N SER A 16 -3.94 10.99 2.00
CA SER A 16 -4.98 10.01 1.69
C SER A 16 -5.09 9.76 0.19
N THR A 17 -4.87 10.80 -0.63
CA THR A 17 -4.83 10.68 -2.10
C THR A 17 -3.67 9.79 -2.55
N LEU A 18 -2.47 10.00 -2.01
CA LEU A 18 -1.30 9.16 -2.29
C LEU A 18 -1.54 7.72 -1.84
N PHE A 19 -2.07 7.52 -0.63
CA PHE A 19 -2.39 6.20 -0.11
C PHE A 19 -3.40 5.46 -1.00
N ASN A 20 -4.47 6.12 -1.43
CA ASN A 20 -5.47 5.51 -2.31
C ASN A 20 -4.89 5.19 -3.69
N ALA A 21 -4.03 6.06 -4.24
CA ALA A 21 -3.37 5.82 -5.52
C ALA A 21 -2.44 4.60 -5.47
N LEU A 22 -1.65 4.47 -4.39
CA LEU A 22 -0.74 3.33 -4.19
C LEU A 22 -1.49 2.02 -3.97
N THR A 23 -2.62 2.07 -3.27
CA THR A 23 -3.35 0.87 -2.84
C THR A 23 -4.46 0.45 -3.80
N LYS A 24 -4.72 1.24 -4.85
CA LYS A 24 -5.84 1.07 -5.79
C LYS A 24 -7.22 0.91 -5.11
N LYS A 25 -7.33 1.20 -3.81
CA LYS A 25 -8.57 1.15 -3.03
C LYS A 25 -9.26 2.50 -3.12
N GLN A 26 -10.52 2.50 -3.57
CA GLN A 26 -11.30 3.72 -3.76
C GLN A 26 -11.74 4.42 -2.47
N GLN A 27 -11.55 3.85 -1.28
CA GLN A 27 -12.10 4.41 -0.04
C GLN A 27 -11.20 4.12 1.17
N ALA A 28 -10.18 4.96 1.39
CA ALA A 28 -9.82 5.28 2.78
C ALA A 28 -10.96 6.13 3.34
N ALA A 29 -11.81 5.54 4.19
CA ALA A 29 -12.91 6.24 4.84
C ALA A 29 -12.34 7.39 5.68
N ALA A 30 -12.55 8.62 5.23
CA ALA A 30 -12.21 9.83 5.96
C ALA A 30 -13.42 10.26 6.80
N GLU A 31 -13.80 9.44 7.78
CA GLU A 31 -14.80 9.85 8.76
C GLU A 31 -14.08 10.47 9.97
N ASN A 32 -14.11 11.81 10.03
CA ASN A 32 -13.58 12.59 11.15
C ASN A 32 -14.55 12.53 12.34
N TYR A 33 -14.60 11.41 13.06
CA TYR A 33 -15.29 11.37 14.35
C TYR A 33 -14.28 11.62 15.48
N PRO A 34 -14.41 12.73 16.24
CA PRO A 34 -13.60 12.91 17.44
C PRO A 34 -13.98 11.78 18.41
N PHE A 35 -12.98 11.15 19.02
CA PHE A 35 -13.06 10.05 20.02
C PHE A 35 -12.97 8.58 19.54
N CYS A 36 -12.91 8.28 18.24
CA CYS A 36 -12.62 6.90 17.79
C CYS A 36 -11.10 6.68 17.61
N THR A 37 -10.58 5.55 18.12
CA THR A 37 -9.25 5.05 17.74
C THR A 37 -9.29 4.73 16.24
N ILE A 38 -8.77 5.62 15.41
CA ILE A 38 -8.65 5.39 13.96
C ILE A 38 -7.53 4.37 13.78
N GLU A 39 -7.87 3.11 13.51
CA GLU A 39 -6.89 2.14 13.04
C GLU A 39 -6.21 2.73 11.79
N PRO A 40 -4.86 2.78 11.75
CA PRO A 40 -4.17 3.35 10.61
C PRO A 40 -4.51 2.52 9.37
N ASN A 41 -4.83 3.18 8.24
CA ASN A 41 -5.02 2.47 6.99
C ASN A 41 -3.72 1.76 6.60
N THR A 42 -3.71 0.42 6.69
CA THR A 42 -2.57 -0.41 6.28
C THR A 42 -2.86 -1.10 4.96
N ALA A 43 -1.86 -1.14 4.08
CA ALA A 43 -1.95 -1.85 2.81
C ALA A 43 -0.58 -2.34 2.37
N VAL A 44 -0.58 -3.40 1.56
CA VAL A 44 0.59 -3.93 0.89
C VAL A 44 0.50 -3.56 -0.58
N VAL A 45 1.60 -3.06 -1.13
CA VAL A 45 1.72 -2.73 -2.54
C VAL A 45 2.81 -3.63 -3.12
N GLU A 46 2.49 -4.31 -4.22
CA GLU A 46 3.43 -5.15 -4.92
C GLU A 46 4.57 -4.31 -5.50
N VAL A 47 5.80 -4.76 -5.26
CA VAL A 47 6.97 -4.16 -5.87
C VAL A 47 7.17 -4.79 -7.23
N ASN A 48 7.08 -3.99 -8.29
CA ASN A 48 7.34 -4.46 -9.63
C ASN A 48 8.82 -4.87 -9.77
N ASP A 49 9.07 -6.18 -9.94
CA ASP A 49 10.42 -6.74 -10.10
C ASP A 49 10.53 -7.55 -11.40
N PRO A 50 11.07 -6.98 -12.49
CA PRO A 50 11.19 -7.67 -13.79
C PRO A 50 12.15 -8.87 -13.74
N ARG A 51 12.96 -9.01 -12.68
CA ARG A 51 13.86 -10.16 -12.53
C ARG A 51 13.07 -11.43 -12.23
N LEU A 52 11.92 -11.33 -11.57
CA LEU A 52 11.05 -12.49 -11.30
C LEU A 52 10.58 -13.14 -12.60
N GLU A 53 10.23 -12.33 -13.61
CA GLU A 53 9.87 -12.85 -14.94
C GLU A 53 11.03 -13.58 -15.62
N THR A 54 12.25 -13.05 -15.47
CA THR A 54 13.46 -13.66 -16.05
C THR A 54 13.74 -15.01 -15.40
N LEU A 55 13.64 -15.09 -14.08
CA LEU A 55 13.78 -16.34 -13.34
C LEU A 55 12.68 -17.34 -13.72
N ALA A 56 11.43 -16.88 -13.84
CA ALA A 56 10.32 -17.74 -14.23
C ALA A 56 10.51 -18.40 -15.60
N LYS A 57 11.17 -17.72 -16.56
CA LYS A 57 11.54 -18.32 -17.85
C LYS A 57 12.60 -19.42 -17.73
N MET A 58 13.50 -19.32 -16.75
CA MET A 58 14.59 -20.29 -16.55
C MET A 58 14.13 -21.56 -15.84
N VAL A 59 13.24 -21.43 -14.85
CA VAL A 59 12.83 -22.55 -13.98
C VAL A 59 11.37 -22.99 -14.16
N SER A 60 10.58 -22.31 -15.00
CA SER A 60 9.18 -22.60 -15.29
C SER A 60 8.34 -22.98 -14.05
N PRO A 61 8.25 -22.08 -13.05
CA PRO A 61 7.56 -22.36 -11.80
C PRO A 61 6.04 -22.40 -12.01
N GLN A 62 5.32 -23.05 -11.10
CA GLN A 62 3.84 -23.12 -11.13
C GLN A 62 3.15 -21.76 -10.92
N GLN A 63 3.85 -20.79 -10.31
CA GLN A 63 3.38 -19.44 -10.08
C GLN A 63 4.56 -18.46 -10.05
N ILE A 64 4.32 -17.22 -10.48
CA ILE A 64 5.24 -16.08 -10.42
C ILE A 64 4.72 -15.09 -9.37
#